data_AF-A0AAW7MF03-F1
#
_entry.id   AF-A0AAW7MF03-F1
#
_cell.length_a   1.000
_cell.length_b   1.000
_cell.length_c   1.000
_cell.angle_alpha   90.00
_cell.angle_beta   90.00
_cell.angle_gamma   90.00
#
_symmetry.space_group_name_H-M   'P 1'
#
loop_
_entity.id
_entity.type
_entity.pdbx_description
1 polymer ?
#
loop_
_entity_poly.entity_id
_entity_poly.type
_entity_poly.pdbx_seq_one_letter_code
_entity_poly.pdbx_strand_id
1 'polypeptide(L)'
;MLILAIIPIPFLYYINILSTSILTGIALGFAISLDAFKGSMMLISSLPHFILEVIGLCVVASGLFLFNKAIINKIISFFKHDKSQTISVKVAFTDLLKMYFSIALPYIIIAAFMETYVADTLFDLLT
;
A
#
# COMPACT_ATOMS: atom_id res chain seq x y z
N MET A 1 0.61 -8.40 2.37
CA MET A 1 1.90 -7.67 2.48
C MET A 1 2.83 -8.22 3.58
N LEU A 2 2.36 -8.45 4.81
CA LEU A 2 3.21 -8.80 5.96
C LEU A 2 3.99 -10.13 5.78
N ILE A 3 3.33 -11.19 5.30
CA ILE A 3 3.98 -12.50 5.04
C ILE A 3 5.19 -12.35 4.12
N LEU A 4 5.07 -11.57 3.05
CA LEU A 4 6.14 -11.32 2.09
C LEU A 4 7.30 -10.52 2.72
N ALA A 5 7.04 -9.67 3.71
CA ALA A 5 8.07 -8.89 4.38
C ALA A 5 8.88 -9.69 5.41
N ILE A 6 8.39 -10.86 5.83
CA ILE A 6 9.15 -11.78 6.70
C ILE A 6 10.29 -12.43 5.91
N ILE A 7 10.07 -12.68 4.61
CA ILE A 7 11.08 -13.22 3.72
C ILE A 7 12.19 -12.18 3.58
N PRO A 8 13.46 -12.52 3.85
CA PRO A 8 14.59 -11.56 3.86
C PRO A 8 15.04 -11.16 2.45
N ILE A 9 14.09 -10.88 1.56
CA ILE A 9 14.29 -10.35 0.21
C ILE A 9 13.82 -8.89 0.24
N PRO A 10 14.71 -7.90 0.01
CA PRO A 10 14.34 -6.51 -0.04
C PRO A 10 13.19 -6.26 -1.03
N PHE A 11 12.26 -5.40 -0.64
CA PHE A 11 11.14 -4.94 -1.48
C PHE A 11 10.14 -6.02 -1.97
N LEU A 12 10.27 -7.29 -1.58
CA LEU A 12 9.37 -8.37 -2.05
C LEU A 12 7.89 -8.07 -1.76
N TYR A 13 7.61 -7.41 -0.64
CA TYR A 13 6.27 -7.03 -0.22
C TYR A 13 5.64 -5.92 -1.09
N TYR A 14 6.41 -5.18 -1.91
CA TYR A 14 5.87 -4.21 -2.86
C TYR A 14 5.07 -4.86 -3.99
N ILE A 15 5.28 -6.16 -4.27
CA ILE A 15 4.50 -6.92 -5.26
C ILE A 15 3.00 -6.79 -5.00
N ASN A 16 2.57 -6.69 -3.75
CA ASN A 16 1.16 -6.57 -3.42
C ASN A 16 0.57 -5.20 -3.80
N ILE A 17 1.33 -4.11 -3.62
CA ILE A 17 0.95 -2.77 -4.13
C ILE A 17 0.92 -2.77 -5.65
N LEU A 18 1.96 -3.32 -6.28
CA LEU A 18 2.03 -3.37 -7.74
C LEU A 18 0.87 -4.18 -8.33
N SER A 19 0.57 -5.34 -7.76
CA SER A 19 -0.52 -6.20 -8.23
C SER A 19 -1.88 -5.49 -8.15
N THR A 20 -2.15 -4.80 -7.04
CA THR A 20 -3.42 -4.08 -6.85
C THR A 20 -3.53 -2.91 -7.81
N SER A 21 -2.51 -2.04 -7.90
CA SER A 21 -2.50 -0.91 -8.83
C SER A 21 -2.58 -1.33 -10.30
N ILE A 22 -1.89 -2.40 -10.70
CA ILE A 22 -1.93 -2.90 -12.08
C ILE A 22 -3.32 -3.43 -12.43
N LEU A 23 -3.94 -4.23 -11.55
CA LEU A 23 -5.29 -4.76 -11.77
C LEU A 23 -6.32 -3.63 -11.92
N THR A 24 -6.28 -2.62 -11.05
CA THR A 24 -7.16 -1.45 -11.14
C THR A 24 -6.91 -0.68 -12.44
N GLY A 25 -5.65 -0.47 -12.82
CA GLY A 25 -5.30 0.20 -14.08
C GLY A 25 -5.80 -0.56 -15.32
N ILE A 26 -5.69 -1.88 -15.32
CA ILE A 26 -6.22 -2.73 -16.39
C ILE A 26 -7.76 -2.61 -16.46
N ALA A 27 -8.45 -2.68 -15.32
CA ALA A 27 -9.91 -2.56 -15.27
C ALA A 27 -10.40 -1.21 -15.82
N LEU A 28 -9.77 -0.11 -15.42
CA LEU A 28 -10.06 1.23 -15.95
C LEU A 28 -9.72 1.36 -17.44
N GLY A 29 -8.61 0.76 -17.87
CA GLY A 29 -8.23 0.71 -19.29
C GLY A 29 -9.28 0.01 -20.15
N PHE A 30 -9.85 -1.09 -19.67
CA PHE A 30 -10.98 -1.75 -20.32
C PHE A 30 -12.24 -0.87 -20.33
N ALA A 31 -12.56 -0.19 -19.23
CA ALA A 31 -13.72 0.71 -19.17
C ALA A 31 -13.63 1.83 -20.23
N ILE A 32 -12.45 2.45 -20.37
CA ILE A 32 -12.18 3.47 -21.39
C ILE A 32 -12.26 2.89 -22.82
N SER A 33 -11.82 1.65 -23.01
CA SER A 33 -11.85 1.00 -24.33
C SER A 33 -13.28 0.67 -24.80
N LEU A 34 -14.20 0.41 -23.86
CA LEU A 34 -15.61 0.13 -24.16
C LEU A 34 -16.41 1.39 -24.46
N ASP A 35 -16.23 2.43 -23.65
CA ASP A 35 -16.81 3.76 -23.85
C ASP A 35 -15.81 4.80 -23.35
N ALA A 36 -15.22 5.55 -24.28
CA ALA A 36 -14.18 6.51 -23.95
C ALA A 36 -14.68 7.62 -23.02
N PHE A 37 -15.94 8.06 -23.17
CA PHE A 37 -16.51 9.11 -22.32
C PHE A 37 -16.80 8.56 -20.93
N LYS A 38 -17.61 7.49 -20.86
CA LYS A 38 -18.03 6.91 -19.57
C LYS A 38 -16.84 6.35 -18.78
N GLY A 39 -15.90 5.69 -19.47
CA GLY A 39 -14.68 5.18 -18.84
C GLY A 39 -13.75 6.29 -18.35
N SER A 40 -13.64 7.42 -19.05
CA SER A 40 -12.86 8.57 -18.57
C SER A 40 -13.49 9.20 -17.33
N MET A 41 -14.82 9.32 -17.29
CA MET A 41 -15.52 9.83 -16.10
C MET A 41 -15.36 8.88 -14.91
N MET A 42 -15.43 7.57 -15.13
CA MET A 42 -15.16 6.56 -14.10
C MET A 42 -13.73 6.64 -13.57
N LEU A 43 -12.75 6.93 -14.41
CA LEU A 43 -11.36 7.16 -13.97
C LEU A 43 -11.29 8.41 -13.09
N ILE A 44 -11.85 9.54 -13.55
CA ILE A 44 -11.79 10.82 -12.82
C ILE A 44 -12.49 10.71 -11.47
N SER A 45 -13.67 10.08 -11.43
CA SER A 45 -14.43 9.90 -10.18
C SER A 45 -13.74 8.95 -9.21
N SER A 46 -12.94 8.00 -9.72
CA SER A 46 -12.18 7.03 -8.91
C SER A 46 -10.84 7.58 -8.37
N LEU A 47 -10.32 8.66 -8.93
CA LEU A 47 -9.04 9.24 -8.50
C LEU A 47 -8.96 9.57 -6.99
N PRO A 48 -9.97 10.19 -6.35
CA PRO A 48 -9.89 10.58 -4.95
C PRO A 48 -9.68 9.39 -4.01
N HIS A 49 -10.38 8.27 -4.22
CA HIS A 49 -10.20 7.09 -3.38
C HIS A 49 -8.85 6.42 -3.65
N PHE A 50 -8.47 6.28 -4.92
CA PHE A 50 -7.25 5.56 -5.31
C PHE A 50 -5.99 6.25 -4.77
N ILE A 51 -5.94 7.58 -4.83
CA ILE A 51 -4.81 8.36 -4.28
C ILE A 51 -4.66 8.11 -2.78
N LEU A 52 -5.77 8.16 -2.03
CA LEU A 52 -5.74 7.95 -0.57
C LEU A 52 -5.36 6.52 -0.19
N GLU A 53 -5.87 5.53 -0.92
CA GLU A 53 -5.54 4.13 -0.73
C GLU A 53 -4.04 3.88 -0.95
N VAL A 54 -3.49 4.38 -2.06
CA VAL A 54 -2.05 4.24 -2.38
C VAL A 54 -1.19 4.92 -1.32
N ILE A 55 -1.57 6.09 -0.81
CA ILE A 55 -0.87 6.75 0.30
C ILE A 55 -0.88 5.85 1.55
N GLY A 56 -2.04 5.30 1.93
CA GLY A 56 -2.16 4.39 3.05
C GLY A 56 -1.25 3.15 2.90
N LEU A 57 -1.26 2.54 1.72
CA LEU A 57 -0.41 1.39 1.41
C LEU A 57 1.08 1.72 1.43
N CYS A 58 1.49 2.90 0.93
CA CYS A 58 2.88 3.36 0.98
C CYS A 58 3.38 3.54 2.43
N VAL A 59 2.53 4.00 3.35
CA VAL A 59 2.86 4.08 4.78
C VAL A 59 3.08 2.68 5.37
N VAL A 60 2.24 1.70 5.00
CA VAL A 60 2.48 0.31 5.42
C VAL A 60 3.78 -0.23 4.83
N ALA A 61 4.07 0.08 3.58
CA ALA A 61 5.27 -0.35 2.88
C ALA A 61 6.55 0.20 3.53
N SER A 62 6.54 1.47 3.99
CA SER A 62 7.68 2.06 4.70
C SER A 62 7.92 1.41 6.06
N GLY A 63 6.86 1.05 6.79
CA GLY A 63 6.98 0.27 8.03
C GLY A 63 7.52 -1.13 7.79
N LEU A 64 7.04 -1.81 6.73
CA LEU A 64 7.53 -3.13 6.32
C LEU A 64 9.00 -3.10 5.89
N PHE A 65 9.48 -1.99 5.32
CA PHE A 65 10.90 -1.81 4.99
C PHE A 65 11.78 -1.86 6.24
N LEU A 66 11.41 -1.10 7.28
CA LEU A 66 12.14 -1.10 8.55
C LEU A 66 12.11 -2.48 9.23
N PHE A 67 10.96 -3.15 9.17
CA PHE A 67 10.79 -4.50 9.70
C PHE A 67 11.64 -5.55 8.94
N ASN A 68 11.60 -5.53 7.61
CA ASN A 68 12.39 -6.43 6.77
C ASN A 68 13.90 -6.21 6.99
N LYS A 69 14.34 -4.93 7.07
CA LYS A 69 15.73 -4.58 7.38
C LYS A 69 16.15 -5.10 8.75
N ALA A 70 15.28 -5.02 9.77
CA ALA A 70 15.56 -5.57 11.09
C ALA A 70 15.71 -7.10 11.07
N ILE A 71 14.91 -7.80 10.28
CA ILE A 71 15.03 -9.26 10.07
C ILE A 71 16.35 -9.61 9.40
N ILE A 72 16.67 -8.96 8.28
CA ILE A 72 17.92 -9.19 7.54
C ILE A 72 19.13 -8.96 8.46
N ASN A 73 19.14 -7.85 9.20
CA ASN A 73 20.23 -7.53 10.13
C ASN A 73 20.36 -8.57 11.25
N LYS A 74 19.24 -9.08 11.77
CA LYS A 74 19.25 -10.13 12.79
C LYS A 74 19.82 -11.44 12.25
N ILE A 75 19.46 -11.81 11.02
CA ILE A 75 20.01 -13.00 10.34
C ILE A 75 21.52 -12.82 10.14
N ILE A 76 21.97 -11.69 9.58
CA ILE A 76 23.39 -11.43 9.32
C ILE A 76 24.21 -11.43 10.63
N SER A 77 23.72 -10.78 11.69
CA SER A 77 24.41 -10.74 12.98
C SER A 77 24.53 -12.12 13.62
N PHE A 78 23.53 -12.99 13.45
CA PHE A 78 23.60 -14.39 13.90
C PHE A 78 24.72 -15.15 13.19
N PHE A 79 24.95 -14.89 11.90
CA PHE A 79 26.02 -15.55 11.13
C PHE A 79 27.41 -14.93 11.32
N LYS A 80 27.52 -13.62 11.51
CA LYS A 80 28.83 -12.91 11.55
C LYS A 80 29.41 -12.72 12.96
N HIS A 81 28.72 -13.12 14.03
CA HIS A 81 29.13 -12.92 15.43
C HIS A 81 29.52 -11.47 15.79
N ASP A 82 29.18 -10.51 14.94
CA ASP A 82 29.49 -9.10 15.12
C ASP A 82 28.22 -8.33 15.48
N LYS A 83 28.32 -7.49 16.52
CA LYS A 83 27.22 -6.69 17.07
C LYS A 83 27.23 -5.30 16.45
N SER A 84 27.10 -5.21 15.13
CA SER A 84 26.77 -3.92 14.52
C SER A 84 25.37 -3.48 14.98
N GLN A 85 25.14 -2.17 15.09
CA GLN A 85 23.91 -1.59 15.65
C GLN A 85 22.65 -2.13 14.95
N THR A 86 22.03 -3.14 15.55
CA THR A 86 20.87 -3.82 14.98
C THR A 86 19.59 -3.18 15.51
N ILE A 87 18.74 -2.70 14.58
CA ILE A 87 17.35 -2.37 14.91
C ILE A 87 16.70 -3.65 15.44
N SER A 88 16.18 -3.59 16.67
CA SER A 88 15.48 -4.73 17.25
C SER A 88 14.22 -5.03 16.44
N VAL A 89 14.06 -6.28 16.02
CA VAL A 89 12.86 -6.75 15.30
C VAL A 89 11.58 -6.43 16.08
N LYS A 90 11.63 -6.49 17.42
CA LYS A 90 10.49 -6.13 18.28
C LYS A 90 10.12 -4.66 18.14
N VAL A 91 11.12 -3.77 18.13
CA VAL A 91 10.92 -2.32 17.98
C VAL A 91 10.37 -2.02 16.59
N ALA A 92 10.98 -2.58 15.55
CA ALA A 92 10.50 -2.39 14.17
C ALA A 92 9.06 -2.89 13.98
N PHE A 93 8.68 -4.00 14.62
CA PHE A 93 7.32 -4.50 14.60
C PHE A 93 6.33 -3.59 15.33
N THR A 94 6.72 -3.06 16.51
CA THR A 94 5.86 -2.10 17.22
C THR A 94 5.68 -0.79 16.45
N ASP A 95 6.73 -0.32 15.77
CA ASP A 95 6.65 0.88 14.95
C ASP A 95 5.79 0.66 13.70
N LEU A 96 5.87 -0.53 13.09
CA LEU A 96 4.96 -0.94 12.03
C LEU A 96 3.49 -0.91 12.49
N LEU A 97 3.18 -1.45 13.66
CA LEU A 97 1.82 -1.39 14.21
C LEU A 97 1.37 0.05 14.48
N LYS A 98 2.24 0.89 15.04
CA LYS A 98 1.93 2.31 15.27
C LYS A 98 1.63 3.04 13.97
N MET A 99 2.47 2.86 12.95
CA MET A 99 2.26 3.46 11.63
C MET A 99 0.97 2.96 10.99
N TYR A 100 0.67 1.66 11.13
CA TYR A 100 -0.57 1.07 10.62
C TYR A 100 -1.80 1.70 11.27
N PHE A 101 -1.90 1.67 12.61
CA PHE A 101 -3.08 2.15 13.31
C PHE A 101 -3.23 3.67 13.30
N SER A 102 -2.12 4.42 13.38
CA SER A 102 -2.18 5.88 13.52
C SER A 102 -2.31 6.62 12.19
N ILE A 103 -1.85 6.02 11.09
CA ILE A 103 -1.76 6.70 9.79
C ILE A 103 -2.44 5.86 8.71
N ALA A 104 -1.95 4.65 8.44
CA ALA A 104 -2.43 3.88 7.29
C ALA A 104 -3.93 3.54 7.37
N LEU A 105 -4.39 3.10 8.54
CA LEU A 105 -5.78 2.71 8.77
C LEU A 105 -6.75 3.89 8.58
N PRO A 106 -6.51 5.10 9.15
CA PRO A 106 -7.27 6.29 8.80
C PRO A 106 -7.34 6.58 7.30
N TYR A 107 -6.20 6.52 6.59
CA TYR A 107 -6.18 6.74 5.14
C TYR A 107 -7.04 5.71 4.38
N ILE A 108 -6.94 4.43 4.76
CA ILE A 108 -7.74 3.36 4.13
C ILE A 108 -9.24 3.54 4.41
N ILE A 109 -9.62 3.95 5.62
CA ILE A 109 -11.03 4.21 5.96
C ILE A 109 -11.57 5.38 5.13
N ILE A 110 -10.81 6.47 5.03
CA ILE A 110 -11.21 7.63 4.22
C ILE A 110 -11.28 7.23 2.74
N ALA A 111 -10.33 6.43 2.25
CA ALA A 111 -10.35 5.92 0.88
C ALA A 111 -11.63 5.10 0.60
N ALA A 112 -11.98 4.15 1.47
CA ALA A 112 -13.21 3.36 1.32
C ALA A 112 -14.48 4.22 1.34
N PHE A 113 -14.51 5.27 2.17
CA PHE A 113 -15.60 6.24 2.16
C PHE A 113 -15.66 7.02 0.85
N MET A 114 -14.51 7.47 0.34
CA MET A 114 -14.43 8.16 -0.96
C MET A 114 -14.87 7.24 -2.11
N GLU A 115 -14.50 5.96 -2.08
CA GLU A 115 -14.90 4.97 -3.08
C GLU A 115 -16.42 4.79 -3.08
N THR A 116 -17.03 4.64 -1.90
CA THR A 116 -18.47 4.33 -1.82
C THR A 116 -19.37 5.53 -2.07
N TYR A 117 -18.99 6.72 -1.61
CA TYR A 117 -19.88 7.89 -1.65
C TYR A 117 -19.43 8.94 -2.65
N VAL A 118 -18.13 9.21 -2.73
CA VAL A 118 -17.61 10.31 -3.55
C VAL A 118 -17.41 9.89 -5.00
N ALA A 119 -16.98 8.66 -5.26
CA ALA A 119 -16.83 8.18 -6.63
C ALA A 119 -18.17 8.11 -7.37
N ASP A 120 -19.20 7.53 -6.74
CA ASP A 120 -20.53 7.44 -7.34
C ASP A 120 -21.16 8.82 -7.57
N THR A 121 -21.10 9.71 -6.56
CA THR A 121 -21.65 11.07 -6.71
C THR A 121 -20.92 11.92 -7.74
N LEU A 122 -19.59 11.80 -7.84
CA LEU A 122 -18.82 12.47 -8.89
C LEU A 122 -19.14 11.90 -10.27
N PHE A 123 -19.32 10.58 -10.37
CA PHE A 123 -19.63 9.93 -11.63
C PHE A 123 -20.99 10.36 -12.18
N ASP A 124 -22.02 10.40 -11.32
CA ASP A 124 -23.37 10.87 -11.66
C ASP A 124 -23.41 12.37 -11.99
N LEU A 125 -22.49 13.17 -11.43
CA LEU A 125 -22.38 14.58 -11.76
C LEU A 125 -21.73 14.82 -13.14
N LEU A 126 -20.83 13.93 -13.54
CA LEU A 126 -20.03 14.05 -14.76
C LEU A 126 -20.69 13.42 -16.00
N THR A 127 -21.73 12.60 -15.81
CA THR A 127 -22.41 11.82 -16.85
C THR A 127 -23.86 12.29 -17.03
#